data_AF-A0A7X8QYH7-F1
#
_entry.id   AF-A0A7X8QYH7-F1
#
_cell.length_a   1.000
_cell.length_b   1.000
_cell.length_c   1.000
_cell.angle_alpha   90.00
_cell.angle_beta   90.00
_cell.angle_gamma   90.00
#
_symmetry.space_group_name_H-M   'P 1'
#
loop_
_entity.id
_entity.type
_entity.pdbx_description
1 polymer ?
#
loop_
_entity_poly.entity_id
_entity_poly.type
_entity_poly.pdbx_seq_one_letter_code
_entity_poly.pdbx_strand_id
1 'polypeptide(L)'
;MQNPISRPFAQKTLAFALGLLALFLLAECGLRLYGFAATRLTLRRNLAAARQSGTLRVMCIGESMTYHGYPELLRQTLKQNCPGLDFEVIDAAIVGNNSSATLASLEKNIAAYSPHIVIAMLGCNDDVPSRIMKSPDYDTKWGRLLKLSRTYRFIHYLQELLLKHSVSGARAAWPRTPAHFLARAIIIPNLAFAEQDNSTHADFDSAMREGNYKLAQALAEKITAAEAHNPDAWVRMGLSHKAAGNYSAAQAAFFKTLQLDSNNYRAMRHIADIYIEHSLEPQKAQTFLDRATRLNPDDASAHLLRARLFMRMGQSADAAGHLKSAVKLAPSPQLWTELGNVQRDSGETTEAIASFRRAIQLNPNFGDAYATLGEIYSIQLKNEKIFSDIAHEMLAKNISPPSAYSLYAQFASELNMPDMAQKLLDRAHYLAPEDPEVNLAMGSFYLNIRHDADKARRHYRAALAANPESKAAHGGLLLAEEYLDMKPSSIVLGGAGHDVPVMLAENYREIKRILDRHRIQLLAMQYPMMKMEALKGIFDENSGVIFISNGNFAELVQANGYARYFNDMFAGEYGHCSREGNQLIADNAARAIISTLSPASCKLRR
;
A
#
# COMPACT_ATOMS: atom_id res chain seq x y z
N MET A 1 44.98 38.85 -6.33
CA MET A 1 44.06 39.23 -7.42
C MET A 1 42.79 38.39 -7.30
N GLN A 2 41.69 38.98 -6.83
CA GLN A 2 40.37 38.33 -6.83
C GLN A 2 39.70 38.58 -8.18
N ASN A 3 39.28 37.51 -8.85
CA ASN A 3 38.77 37.55 -10.21
C ASN A 3 37.32 38.12 -10.23
N PRO A 4 37.05 39.25 -10.91
CA PRO A 4 35.78 39.99 -10.79
C PRO A 4 34.62 39.43 -11.64
N ILE A 5 34.80 38.29 -12.32
CA ILE A 5 33.88 37.81 -13.37
C ILE A 5 32.77 36.88 -12.83
N SER A 6 32.87 36.36 -11.59
CA SER A 6 31.92 35.36 -11.06
C SER A 6 30.65 35.94 -10.41
N ARG A 7 30.64 37.22 -10.02
CA ARG A 7 29.51 37.85 -9.31
C ARG A 7 28.27 38.14 -10.19
N PRO A 8 28.38 38.57 -11.46
CA PRO A 8 27.20 38.92 -12.28
C PRO A 8 26.34 37.70 -12.67
N PHE A 9 26.95 36.53 -12.87
CA PHE A 9 26.25 35.32 -13.29
C PHE A 9 25.40 34.74 -12.15
N ALA A 10 25.97 34.64 -10.95
CA ALA A 10 25.27 34.15 -9.76
C ALA A 10 24.09 35.06 -9.34
N GLN A 11 24.23 36.38 -9.53
CA GLN A 11 23.14 37.32 -9.29
C GLN A 11 22.00 37.17 -10.29
N LYS A 12 22.32 36.93 -11.58
CA LYS A 12 21.31 36.68 -12.62
C LYS A 12 20.57 35.36 -12.43
N THR A 13 21.27 34.28 -12.04
CA THR A 13 20.62 32.98 -11.75
C THR A 13 19.75 33.02 -10.50
N LEU A 14 20.20 33.71 -9.44
CA LEU A 14 19.37 33.90 -8.25
C LEU A 14 18.12 34.74 -8.54
N ALA A 15 18.26 35.83 -9.31
CA ALA A 15 17.12 36.65 -9.74
C ALA A 15 16.12 35.86 -10.59
N PHE A 16 16.61 35.00 -11.49
CA PHE A 16 15.75 34.11 -12.29
C PHE A 16 15.01 33.10 -11.42
N ALA A 17 15.68 32.44 -10.47
CA ALA A 17 15.07 31.48 -9.55
C ALA A 17 13.99 32.14 -8.65
N LEU A 18 14.25 33.35 -8.14
CA LEU A 18 13.28 34.12 -7.36
C LEU A 18 12.08 34.55 -8.22
N GLY A 19 12.31 34.92 -9.49
CA GLY A 19 11.24 35.24 -10.44
C GLY A 19 10.34 34.03 -10.72
N LEU A 20 10.93 32.85 -10.89
CA LEU A 20 10.20 31.59 -11.13
C LEU A 20 9.38 31.17 -9.90
N LEU A 21 9.93 31.38 -8.70
CA LEU A 21 9.22 31.14 -7.45
C LEU A 21 8.01 32.08 -7.28
N ALA A 22 8.20 33.36 -7.57
CA ALA A 22 7.13 34.35 -7.52
C ALA A 22 6.00 33.99 -8.51
N LEU A 23 6.34 33.48 -9.70
CA LEU A 23 5.36 33.03 -10.69
C LEU A 23 4.49 31.87 -10.18
N PHE A 24 5.08 30.85 -9.54
CA PHE A 24 4.32 29.74 -8.97
C PHE A 24 3.41 30.16 -7.82
N LEU A 25 3.88 31.04 -6.93
CA LEU A 25 3.06 31.61 -5.86
C LEU A 25 1.88 32.39 -6.44
N LEU A 26 2.11 33.22 -7.46
CA LEU A 26 1.06 33.97 -8.14
C LEU A 26 0.04 33.05 -8.83
N ALA A 27 0.50 31.98 -9.50
CA ALA A 27 -0.39 31.01 -10.14
C ALA A 27 -1.28 30.27 -9.12
N GLU A 28 -0.70 29.84 -7.99
CA GLU A 28 -1.46 29.17 -6.94
C GLU A 28 -2.46 30.12 -6.26
N CYS A 29 -2.04 31.35 -5.95
CA CYS A 29 -2.94 32.39 -5.46
C CYS A 29 -4.07 32.65 -6.46
N GLY A 30 -3.76 32.71 -7.76
CA GLY A 30 -4.73 32.85 -8.84
C GLY A 30 -5.77 31.72 -8.84
N LEU A 31 -5.33 30.45 -8.76
CA LEU A 31 -6.23 29.29 -8.71
C LEU A 31 -7.11 29.28 -7.46
N ARG A 32 -6.59 29.68 -6.29
CA ARG A 32 -7.37 29.78 -5.05
C ARG A 32 -8.37 30.92 -5.08
N LEU A 33 -7.96 32.08 -5.58
CA LEU A 33 -8.84 33.23 -5.79
C LEU A 33 -9.93 32.88 -6.80
N TYR A 34 -9.60 32.16 -7.87
CA TYR A 34 -10.55 31.64 -8.84
C TYR A 34 -11.56 30.70 -8.18
N GLY A 35 -11.11 29.68 -7.43
CA GLY A 35 -12.01 28.77 -6.72
C GLY A 35 -12.91 29.49 -5.72
N PHE A 36 -12.35 30.41 -4.93
CA PHE A 36 -13.12 31.23 -3.98
C PHE A 36 -14.15 32.13 -4.69
N ALA A 37 -13.75 32.77 -5.79
CA ALA A 37 -14.65 33.60 -6.60
C ALA A 37 -15.76 32.76 -7.23
N ALA A 38 -15.46 31.59 -7.80
CA ALA A 38 -16.42 30.66 -8.39
C ALA A 38 -17.47 30.20 -7.36
N THR A 39 -17.03 29.80 -6.16
CA THR A 39 -17.95 29.43 -5.06
C THR A 39 -18.81 30.61 -4.60
N ARG A 40 -18.22 31.80 -4.47
CA ARG A 40 -18.96 33.02 -4.09
C ARG A 40 -19.96 33.45 -5.15
N LEU A 41 -19.63 33.33 -6.43
CA LEU A 41 -20.52 33.59 -7.55
C LEU A 41 -21.69 32.61 -7.54
N THR A 42 -21.42 31.31 -7.38
CA THR A 42 -22.45 30.27 -7.27
C THR A 42 -23.41 30.56 -6.13
N LEU A 43 -22.88 30.86 -4.93
CA LEU A 43 -23.70 31.22 -3.77
C LEU A 43 -24.55 32.47 -4.01
N ARG A 44 -23.97 33.53 -4.60
CA ARG A 44 -24.74 34.74 -4.95
C ARG A 44 -25.86 34.44 -5.95
N ARG A 45 -25.59 33.59 -6.94
CA ARG A 45 -26.56 33.18 -7.96
C ARG A 45 -27.70 32.36 -7.35
N ASN A 46 -27.38 31.38 -6.50
CA ASN A 46 -28.37 30.59 -5.76
C ASN A 46 -29.25 31.47 -4.86
N LEU A 47 -28.66 32.43 -4.13
CA LEU A 47 -29.41 33.37 -3.30
C LEU A 47 -30.27 34.34 -4.12
N ALA A 48 -29.83 34.72 -5.32
CA ALA A 48 -30.63 35.53 -6.24
C ALA A 48 -31.84 34.73 -6.76
N ALA A 49 -31.63 33.48 -7.17
CA ALA A 49 -32.71 32.56 -7.57
C ALA A 49 -33.75 32.36 -6.45
N ALA A 50 -33.30 32.24 -5.20
CA ALA A 50 -34.18 32.08 -4.04
C ALA A 50 -35.10 33.30 -3.78
N ARG A 51 -34.72 34.50 -4.24
CA ARG A 51 -35.48 35.75 -4.02
C ARG A 51 -36.50 36.04 -5.12
N GLN A 52 -36.50 35.30 -6.22
CA GLN A 52 -37.45 35.50 -7.32
C GLN A 52 -38.81 34.91 -6.97
N SER A 53 -39.82 35.78 -6.92
CA SER A 53 -41.22 35.39 -6.74
C SER A 53 -41.83 34.95 -8.08
N GLY A 54 -42.67 33.91 -8.07
CA GLY A 54 -43.32 33.38 -9.28
C GLY A 54 -42.49 32.38 -10.10
N THR A 55 -41.27 32.05 -9.65
CA THR A 55 -40.34 31.15 -10.37
C THR A 55 -40.30 29.75 -9.75
N LEU A 56 -40.34 28.71 -10.59
CA LEU A 56 -40.12 27.33 -10.17
C LEU A 56 -38.64 27.08 -9.88
N ARG A 57 -38.34 26.86 -8.61
CA ARG A 57 -36.98 26.55 -8.10
C ARG A 57 -36.70 25.04 -8.11
N VAL A 58 -35.69 24.64 -8.90
CA VAL A 58 -35.19 23.26 -9.00
C VAL A 58 -33.82 23.19 -8.35
N MET A 59 -33.68 22.42 -7.27
CA MET A 59 -32.40 22.27 -6.56
C MET A 59 -31.73 20.95 -6.92
N CYS A 60 -30.49 21.00 -7.40
CA CYS A 60 -29.68 19.82 -7.72
C CYS A 60 -28.77 19.49 -6.53
N ILE A 61 -28.77 18.22 -6.10
CA ILE A 61 -27.94 17.70 -4.99
C ILE A 61 -27.24 16.40 -5.41
N GLY A 62 -26.10 16.09 -4.77
CA GLY A 62 -25.37 14.82 -4.94
C GLY A 62 -23.91 14.97 -5.41
N GLU A 63 -23.32 13.84 -5.81
CA GLU A 63 -21.89 13.69 -6.10
C GLU A 63 -21.49 14.03 -7.54
N SER A 64 -20.17 14.16 -7.74
CA SER A 64 -19.47 14.77 -8.87
C SER A 64 -19.93 14.31 -10.26
N MET A 65 -20.92 15.04 -10.78
CA MET A 65 -21.05 15.45 -12.20
C MET A 65 -21.41 16.95 -12.30
N THR A 66 -21.60 17.57 -11.14
CA THR A 66 -21.90 18.97 -10.93
C THR A 66 -20.64 19.82 -10.81
N TYR A 67 -19.49 19.37 -11.34
CA TYR A 67 -18.32 20.24 -11.56
C TYR A 67 -18.68 21.31 -12.60
N HIS A 68 -19.53 22.25 -12.20
CA HIS A 68 -20.11 23.33 -13.00
C HIS A 68 -20.71 22.89 -14.35
N GLY A 69 -21.12 21.63 -14.46
CA GLY A 69 -21.53 20.99 -15.72
C GLY A 69 -23.03 21.13 -15.99
N TYR A 70 -23.80 20.10 -15.63
CA TYR A 70 -25.18 19.99 -16.07
C TYR A 70 -26.20 20.98 -15.46
N PRO A 71 -26.10 21.52 -14.22
CA PRO A 71 -27.15 22.40 -13.69
C PRO A 71 -27.34 23.70 -14.49
N GLU A 72 -26.25 24.25 -15.00
CA GLU A 72 -26.29 25.42 -15.89
C GLU A 72 -26.88 25.05 -17.26
N LEU A 73 -26.50 23.90 -17.81
CA LEU A 73 -27.08 23.40 -19.06
C LEU A 73 -28.57 23.09 -18.89
N LEU A 74 -28.98 22.53 -17.75
CA LEU A 74 -30.38 22.28 -17.39
C LEU A 74 -31.16 23.59 -17.35
N ARG A 75 -30.59 24.64 -16.76
CA ARG A 75 -31.21 25.98 -16.76
C ARG A 75 -31.41 26.50 -18.19
N GLN A 76 -30.43 26.33 -19.07
CA GLN A 76 -30.52 26.73 -20.48
C GLN A 76 -31.57 25.90 -21.23
N THR A 77 -31.53 24.57 -21.07
CA THR A 77 -32.47 23.63 -21.69
C THR A 77 -33.90 23.90 -21.25
N LEU A 78 -34.15 24.17 -19.97
CA LEU A 78 -35.50 24.51 -19.47
C LEU A 78 -35.99 25.84 -20.05
N LYS A 79 -35.14 26.88 -20.09
CA LYS A 79 -35.50 28.18 -20.69
C LYS A 79 -35.80 28.08 -22.19
N GLN A 80 -35.09 27.21 -22.90
CA GLN A 80 -35.33 26.95 -24.33
C GLN A 80 -36.63 26.16 -24.57
N ASN A 81 -36.89 25.13 -23.78
CA ASN A 81 -38.01 24.22 -24.00
C ASN A 81 -39.33 24.66 -23.35
N CYS A 82 -39.29 25.61 -22.40
CA CYS A 82 -40.47 26.11 -21.68
C CYS A 82 -40.41 27.64 -21.48
N PRO A 83 -40.43 28.45 -22.56
CA PRO A 83 -40.26 29.90 -22.48
C PRO A 83 -41.37 30.62 -21.69
N GLY A 84 -42.52 29.98 -21.45
CA GLY A 84 -43.66 30.54 -20.70
C GLY A 84 -43.66 30.27 -19.19
N LEU A 85 -42.67 29.52 -18.68
CA LEU A 85 -42.52 29.19 -17.26
C LEU A 85 -41.16 29.69 -16.77
N ASP A 86 -41.16 30.52 -15.73
CA ASP A 86 -39.92 30.98 -15.11
C ASP A 86 -39.33 29.86 -14.25
N PHE A 87 -38.15 29.37 -14.64
CA PHE A 87 -37.36 28.40 -13.87
C PHE A 87 -36.05 29.00 -13.38
N GLU A 88 -35.66 28.61 -12.18
CA GLU A 88 -34.28 28.78 -11.72
C GLU A 88 -33.73 27.47 -11.14
N VAL A 89 -32.48 27.20 -11.49
CA VAL A 89 -31.76 25.98 -11.08
C VAL A 89 -30.72 26.37 -10.03
N ILE A 90 -30.86 25.77 -8.85
CA ILE A 90 -29.95 25.93 -7.71
C ILE A 90 -28.96 24.78 -7.74
N ASP A 91 -27.68 25.11 -7.84
CA ASP A 91 -26.59 24.14 -7.71
C ASP A 91 -26.17 24.05 -6.24
N ALA A 92 -26.69 23.05 -5.53
CA ALA A 92 -26.39 22.79 -4.12
C ALA A 92 -25.47 21.57 -3.94
N ALA A 93 -24.91 21.05 -5.03
CA ALA A 93 -23.99 19.94 -4.98
C ALA A 93 -22.60 20.39 -4.50
N ILE A 94 -21.88 19.48 -3.85
CA ILE A 94 -20.54 19.73 -3.32
C ILE A 94 -19.59 18.70 -3.92
N VAL A 95 -18.55 19.17 -4.60
CA VAL A 95 -17.54 18.32 -5.23
C VAL A 95 -16.80 17.50 -4.18
N GLY A 96 -16.68 16.19 -4.40
CA GLY A 96 -15.97 15.26 -3.51
C GLY A 96 -16.68 14.99 -2.18
N ASN A 97 -17.99 15.26 -2.09
CA ASN A 97 -18.80 14.96 -0.91
C ASN A 97 -19.35 13.53 -0.94
N ASN A 98 -19.97 13.07 0.15
CA ASN A 98 -20.74 11.81 0.19
C ASN A 98 -22.24 12.05 0.39
N SER A 99 -23.09 11.02 0.26
CA SER A 99 -24.53 11.19 0.43
C SER A 99 -24.92 11.49 1.88
N SER A 100 -24.16 11.00 2.86
CA SER A 100 -24.35 11.36 4.28
C SER A 100 -24.16 12.86 4.53
N ALA A 101 -23.12 13.47 3.94
CA ALA A 101 -22.88 14.90 4.04
C ALA A 101 -23.87 15.73 3.20
N THR A 102 -24.36 15.17 2.09
CA THR A 102 -25.47 15.77 1.32
C THR A 102 -26.72 15.84 2.18
N LEU A 103 -27.09 14.73 2.83
CA LEU A 103 -28.20 14.64 3.77
C LEU A 103 -28.06 15.63 4.94
N ALA A 104 -26.87 15.72 5.54
CA ALA A 104 -26.59 16.65 6.64
C ALA A 104 -26.78 18.13 6.27
N SER A 105 -26.63 18.48 4.99
CA SER A 105 -26.81 19.85 4.49
C SER A 105 -28.23 20.13 3.96
N LEU A 106 -29.06 19.09 3.78
CA LEU A 106 -30.32 19.18 3.04
C LEU A 106 -31.32 20.16 3.68
N GLU A 107 -31.63 20.01 4.96
CA GLU A 107 -32.57 20.88 5.69
C GLU A 107 -32.12 22.35 5.64
N LYS A 108 -30.81 22.60 5.79
CA LYS A 108 -30.23 23.95 5.67
C LYS A 108 -30.43 24.52 4.26
N ASN A 109 -30.24 23.71 3.23
CA ASN A 109 -30.42 24.14 1.83
C ASN A 109 -31.90 24.36 1.51
N ILE A 110 -32.81 23.53 2.03
CA ILE A 110 -34.27 23.73 1.90
C ILE A 110 -34.66 25.06 2.54
N ALA A 111 -34.21 25.34 3.76
CA ALA A 111 -34.49 26.60 4.43
C ALA A 111 -33.91 27.83 3.71
N ALA A 112 -32.74 27.68 3.08
CA ALA A 112 -32.06 28.77 2.38
C ALA A 112 -32.67 29.09 1.00
N TYR A 113 -33.16 28.08 0.29
CA TYR A 113 -33.52 28.21 -1.13
C TYR A 113 -34.98 27.90 -1.46
N SER A 114 -35.75 27.35 -0.51
CA SER A 114 -37.17 26.99 -0.64
C SER A 114 -37.50 26.30 -1.98
N PRO A 115 -36.84 25.19 -2.36
CA PRO A 115 -37.04 24.56 -3.66
C PRO A 115 -38.41 23.89 -3.78
N HIS A 116 -38.93 23.77 -4.99
CA HIS A 116 -40.17 23.03 -5.27
C HIS A 116 -39.87 21.62 -5.77
N ILE A 117 -38.73 21.46 -6.46
CA ILE A 117 -38.23 20.20 -6.98
C ILE A 117 -36.80 20.02 -6.50
N VAL A 118 -36.46 18.79 -6.09
CA VAL A 118 -35.08 18.38 -5.82
C VAL A 118 -34.69 17.25 -6.75
N ILE A 119 -33.60 17.45 -7.49
CA ILE A 119 -32.96 16.41 -8.29
C ILE A 119 -31.80 15.84 -7.49
N ALA A 120 -31.81 14.54 -7.25
CA ALA A 120 -30.76 13.84 -6.50
C ALA A 120 -30.07 12.78 -7.35
N MET A 121 -28.77 12.97 -7.57
CA MET A 121 -27.86 11.98 -8.17
C MET A 121 -26.75 11.65 -7.18
N LEU A 122 -26.95 10.62 -6.36
CA LEU A 122 -26.02 10.23 -5.31
C LEU A 122 -25.08 9.13 -5.84
N GLY A 123 -23.82 9.19 -5.41
CA GLY A 123 -22.71 8.37 -5.92
C GLY A 123 -22.14 7.41 -4.87
N CYS A 124 -21.01 6.80 -5.20
CA CYS A 124 -20.36 5.74 -4.43
C CYS A 124 -19.43 6.24 -3.30
N ASN A 125 -19.31 7.54 -3.02
CA ASN A 125 -18.40 7.99 -1.94
C ASN A 125 -18.93 7.71 -0.52
N ASP A 126 -20.09 7.05 -0.38
CA ASP A 126 -20.63 6.63 0.92
C ASP A 126 -19.84 5.50 1.60
N ASP A 127 -19.05 4.74 0.84
CA ASP A 127 -18.19 3.67 1.37
C ASP A 127 -16.84 4.19 1.90
N VAL A 128 -16.60 5.50 1.83
CA VAL A 128 -15.43 6.14 2.43
C VAL A 128 -15.87 6.77 3.74
N PRO A 129 -15.51 6.21 4.93
CA PRO A 129 -15.70 6.89 6.18
C PRO A 129 -14.98 8.23 6.07
N SER A 130 -15.74 9.32 6.03
CA SER A 130 -15.16 10.64 6.11
C SER A 130 -14.41 10.71 7.43
N ARG A 131 -13.08 10.56 7.39
CA ARG A 131 -12.22 11.11 8.44
C ARG A 131 -12.61 12.58 8.49
N ILE A 132 -13.45 12.94 9.45
CA ILE A 132 -13.42 14.26 10.02
C ILE A 132 -11.97 14.41 10.47
N MET A 133 -11.16 15.06 9.63
CA MET A 133 -9.85 15.53 10.01
C MET A 133 -10.09 16.42 11.22
N LYS A 134 -9.93 15.86 12.43
CA LYS A 134 -9.52 16.67 13.55
C LYS A 134 -8.18 17.25 13.14
N SER A 135 -8.22 18.52 12.75
CA SER A 135 -7.05 19.36 12.62
C SER A 135 -6.20 19.15 13.87
N PRO A 136 -4.91 18.78 13.74
CA PRO A 136 -4.00 18.98 14.86
C PRO A 136 -4.01 20.47 15.20
N ASP A 137 -3.90 20.80 16.48
CA ASP A 137 -3.85 22.17 16.96
C ASP A 137 -2.73 22.95 16.26
N TYR A 138 -3.12 23.88 15.39
CA TYR A 138 -2.22 24.84 14.77
C TYR A 138 -2.88 26.22 14.81
N ASP A 139 -2.49 26.99 15.81
CA ASP A 139 -3.25 28.11 16.34
C ASP A 139 -3.17 29.41 15.52
N THR A 140 -2.78 29.35 14.24
CA THR A 140 -2.84 30.53 13.36
C THR A 140 -3.35 30.23 11.95
N LYS A 141 -4.25 31.10 11.49
CA LYS A 141 -4.89 31.08 10.15
C LYS A 141 -3.86 31.03 9.01
N TRP A 142 -2.71 31.66 9.23
CA TRP A 142 -1.60 31.75 8.27
C TRP A 142 -0.80 30.45 8.13
N GLY A 143 -0.58 29.71 9.23
CA GLY A 143 0.11 28.41 9.20
C GLY A 143 -0.62 27.36 8.36
N ARG A 144 -1.96 27.34 8.42
CA ARG A 144 -2.81 26.48 7.57
C ARG A 144 -2.77 26.90 6.09
N LEU A 145 -2.81 28.20 5.82
CA LEU A 145 -2.79 28.73 4.44
C LEU A 145 -1.48 28.38 3.71
N LEU A 146 -0.34 28.53 4.40
CA LEU A 146 1.01 28.27 3.89
C LEU A 146 1.27 26.78 3.67
N LYS A 147 0.85 25.88 4.59
CA LYS A 147 1.09 24.42 4.43
C LYS A 147 0.23 23.75 3.36
N LEU A 148 -0.93 24.32 3.04
CA LEU A 148 -1.71 23.88 1.87
C LEU A 148 -1.02 24.27 0.56
N SER A 149 -0.05 25.19 0.58
CA SER A 149 0.62 25.68 -0.62
C SER A 149 1.37 24.57 -1.35
N ARG A 150 1.02 24.35 -2.62
CA ARG A 150 1.78 23.47 -3.52
C ARG A 150 3.20 24.03 -3.72
N THR A 151 3.32 25.36 -3.73
CA THR A 151 4.60 26.06 -3.85
C THR A 151 5.47 25.89 -2.60
N TYR A 152 4.90 25.99 -1.39
CA TYR A 152 5.61 25.69 -0.15
C TYR A 152 6.16 24.25 -0.12
N ARG A 153 5.34 23.27 -0.51
CA ARG A 153 5.76 21.86 -0.63
C ARG A 153 6.90 21.67 -1.65
N PHE A 154 6.87 22.40 -2.75
CA PHE A 154 7.91 22.37 -3.78
C PHE A 154 9.23 23.03 -3.33
N ILE A 155 9.19 24.16 -2.62
CA ILE A 155 10.40 24.79 -2.02
C ILE A 155 11.04 23.84 -1.02
N HIS A 156 10.24 23.22 -0.16
CA HIS A 156 10.73 22.25 0.84
C HIS A 156 11.41 21.07 0.15
N TYR A 157 10.83 20.57 -0.94
CA TYR A 157 11.41 19.53 -1.79
C TYR A 157 12.74 19.96 -2.44
N LEU A 158 12.84 21.18 -2.96
CA LEU A 158 14.08 21.71 -3.57
C LEU A 158 15.18 21.97 -2.54
N GLN A 159 14.84 22.46 -1.34
CA GLN A 159 15.80 22.61 -0.24
C GLN A 159 16.42 21.27 0.14
N GLU A 160 15.62 20.20 0.19
CA GLU A 160 16.14 18.84 0.41
C GLU A 160 17.00 18.32 -0.75
N LEU A 161 16.68 18.69 -2.00
CA LEU A 161 17.45 18.28 -3.18
C LEU A 161 18.83 18.95 -3.23
N LEU A 162 18.91 20.23 -2.87
CA LEU A 162 20.16 21.02 -2.86
C LEU A 162 21.08 20.61 -1.70
N LEU A 163 20.52 20.25 -0.55
CA LEU A 163 21.29 19.74 0.59
C LEU A 163 21.91 18.35 0.33
N LYS A 164 21.41 17.61 -0.67
CA LYS A 164 21.95 16.29 -1.06
C LYS A 164 23.15 16.35 -2.02
N HIS A 165 23.49 17.50 -2.60
CA HIS A 165 24.57 17.63 -3.59
C HIS A 165 25.86 18.29 -3.08
N SER A 166 25.97 18.63 -1.79
CA SER A 166 27.20 19.26 -1.23
C SER A 166 28.22 18.29 -0.62
N VAL A 167 28.03 16.98 -0.70
CA VAL A 167 29.03 16.00 -0.23
C VAL A 167 29.29 14.93 -1.29
N SER A 168 30.59 14.73 -1.55
CA SER A 168 31.26 13.75 -2.41
C SER A 168 31.28 14.02 -3.91
N GLY A 169 32.44 14.53 -4.33
CA GLY A 169 32.80 14.73 -5.72
C GLY A 169 33.37 13.48 -6.39
N ALA A 170 33.21 13.49 -7.71
CA ALA A 170 34.15 13.06 -8.74
C ALA A 170 34.26 11.56 -9.13
N ARG A 171 33.88 11.35 -10.40
CA ARG A 171 34.25 10.30 -11.37
C ARG A 171 33.47 8.98 -11.35
N ALA A 172 32.25 9.06 -11.89
CA ALA A 172 31.63 7.96 -12.59
C ALA A 172 32.05 7.94 -14.07
N ALA A 173 32.54 6.77 -14.48
CA ALA A 173 32.39 6.10 -15.77
C ALA A 173 32.93 6.74 -17.06
N TRP A 174 33.56 5.88 -17.89
CA TRP A 174 32.96 5.52 -19.18
C TRP A 174 33.30 4.07 -19.55
N PRO A 175 32.42 3.37 -20.30
CA PRO A 175 32.39 1.92 -20.42
C PRO A 175 33.25 1.44 -21.61
N ARG A 176 33.81 0.23 -21.49
CA ARG A 176 34.19 -0.58 -22.65
C ARG A 176 33.63 -1.99 -22.47
N THR A 177 32.73 -2.35 -23.38
CA THR A 177 32.26 -3.71 -23.65
C THR A 177 33.30 -4.46 -24.52
N PRO A 178 33.01 -5.65 -25.08
CA PRO A 178 33.08 -6.98 -24.46
C PRO A 178 34.10 -7.89 -25.18
N ALA A 179 34.60 -8.95 -24.56
CA ALA A 179 35.34 -9.99 -25.27
C ALA A 179 35.04 -11.39 -24.72
N HIS A 180 34.54 -12.22 -25.63
CA HIS A 180 34.35 -13.66 -25.54
C HIS A 180 35.70 -14.37 -25.80
N PHE A 181 35.88 -15.56 -25.20
CA PHE A 181 36.70 -16.71 -25.62
C PHE A 181 38.23 -16.81 -25.35
N LEU A 182 38.59 -18.03 -24.90
CA LEU A 182 39.91 -18.70 -24.74
C LEU A 182 40.66 -18.37 -23.42
N ALA A 183 41.03 -19.32 -22.55
CA ALA A 183 41.73 -20.56 -22.86
C ALA A 183 41.40 -21.75 -21.92
N ARG A 184 41.50 -22.94 -22.52
CA ARG A 184 41.46 -24.29 -21.94
C ARG A 184 42.73 -24.63 -21.12
N ALA A 185 42.53 -25.55 -20.18
CA ALA A 185 43.39 -26.68 -19.79
C ALA A 185 44.83 -26.42 -19.32
N ILE A 186 45.09 -26.78 -18.05
CA ILE A 186 46.34 -27.45 -17.65
C ILE A 186 45.97 -28.63 -16.73
N ILE A 187 46.35 -29.82 -17.18
CA ILE A 187 46.39 -31.09 -16.46
C ILE A 187 47.72 -31.14 -15.69
N ILE A 188 47.70 -31.58 -14.43
CA ILE A 188 48.88 -32.13 -13.73
C ILE A 188 48.48 -33.54 -13.23
N PRO A 189 49.31 -34.58 -13.44
CA PRO A 189 48.95 -35.97 -13.16
C PRO A 189 49.26 -36.42 -11.72
N ASN A 190 48.43 -37.34 -11.23
CA ASN A 190 48.60 -38.34 -10.18
C ASN A 190 49.80 -38.25 -9.21
N LEU A 191 49.46 -38.13 -7.92
CA LEU A 191 50.17 -38.79 -6.82
C LEU A 191 49.12 -39.61 -6.04
N ALA A 192 49.27 -40.93 -6.08
CA ALA A 192 48.41 -41.89 -5.40
C ALA A 192 48.62 -41.84 -3.89
N PHE A 193 47.54 -41.58 -3.14
CA PHE A 193 47.40 -41.93 -1.73
C PHE A 193 45.98 -42.48 -1.53
N ALA A 194 45.92 -43.63 -0.84
CA ALA A 194 44.77 -44.47 -0.48
C ALA A 194 43.36 -43.90 -0.81
N GLU A 195 42.59 -44.63 -1.63
CA GLU A 195 41.16 -44.40 -1.80
C GLU A 195 40.43 -44.62 -0.46
N GLN A 196 40.24 -43.55 0.31
CA GLN A 196 39.10 -43.43 1.23
C GLN A 196 37.81 -43.49 0.38
N ASP A 197 36.76 -44.11 0.91
CA ASP A 197 35.40 -44.17 0.34
C ASP A 197 34.82 -42.73 0.26
N ASN A 198 35.35 -41.94 -0.67
CA ASN A 198 35.03 -40.54 -0.89
C ASN A 198 33.60 -40.35 -1.39
N SER A 199 32.98 -41.41 -1.95
CA SER A 199 31.55 -41.44 -2.28
C SER A 199 30.71 -41.21 -1.03
N THR A 200 30.96 -41.94 0.06
CA THR A 200 30.12 -41.84 1.27
C THR A 200 30.20 -40.45 1.92
N HIS A 201 31.39 -39.82 1.90
CA HIS A 201 31.56 -38.44 2.40
C HIS A 201 30.86 -37.41 1.52
N ALA A 202 30.96 -37.54 0.19
CA ALA A 202 30.28 -36.66 -0.76
C ALA A 202 28.75 -36.81 -0.71
N ASP A 203 28.26 -38.04 -0.56
CA ASP A 203 26.84 -38.35 -0.40
C ASP A 203 26.29 -37.74 0.89
N PHE A 204 27.07 -37.76 1.98
CA PHE A 204 26.71 -37.07 3.22
C PHE A 204 26.56 -35.55 2.98
N ASP A 205 27.54 -34.94 2.30
CA ASP A 205 27.52 -33.50 2.02
C ASP A 205 26.37 -33.13 1.06
N SER A 206 25.94 -34.03 0.17
CA SER A 206 24.72 -33.86 -0.63
C SER A 206 23.47 -33.94 0.23
N ALA A 207 23.34 -35.00 1.05
CA ALA A 207 22.19 -35.21 1.91
C ALA A 207 21.96 -34.04 2.89
N MET A 208 23.05 -33.47 3.44
CA MET A 208 22.99 -32.30 4.30
C MET A 208 22.51 -31.05 3.54
N ARG A 209 22.95 -30.84 2.29
CA ARG A 209 22.51 -29.72 1.45
C ARG A 209 21.05 -29.84 1.01
N GLU A 210 20.60 -31.06 0.77
CA GLU A 210 19.23 -31.38 0.36
C GLU A 210 18.23 -31.41 1.54
N GLY A 211 18.73 -31.30 2.78
CA GLY A 211 17.90 -31.38 3.98
C GLY A 211 17.42 -32.80 4.31
N ASN A 212 17.99 -33.83 3.69
CA ASN A 212 17.67 -35.22 3.97
C ASN A 212 18.43 -35.70 5.22
N TYR A 213 18.03 -35.20 6.38
CA TYR A 213 18.76 -35.42 7.64
C TYR A 213 18.77 -36.88 8.10
N LYS A 214 17.74 -37.67 7.74
CA LYS A 214 17.71 -39.11 8.01
C LYS A 214 18.80 -39.84 7.24
N LEU A 215 18.94 -39.55 5.95
CA LEU A 215 20.02 -40.12 5.13
C LEU A 215 21.39 -39.62 5.61
N ALA A 216 21.52 -38.32 5.89
CA ALA A 216 22.76 -37.76 6.41
C ALA A 216 23.19 -38.41 7.74
N GLN A 217 22.24 -38.74 8.62
CA GLN A 217 22.54 -39.45 9.85
C GLN A 217 23.04 -40.88 9.58
N ALA A 218 22.36 -41.65 8.73
CA ALA A 218 22.80 -43.00 8.38
C ALA A 218 24.18 -43.02 7.73
N LEU A 219 24.48 -42.04 6.87
CA LEU A 219 25.81 -41.88 6.26
C LEU A 219 26.86 -41.47 7.30
N ALA A 220 26.53 -40.59 8.25
CA ALA A 220 27.44 -40.24 9.35
C ALA A 220 27.74 -41.45 10.26
N GLU A 221 26.77 -42.32 10.53
CA GLU A 221 26.95 -43.58 11.25
C GLU A 221 27.93 -44.50 10.52
N LYS A 222 27.78 -44.63 9.19
CA LYS A 222 28.74 -45.39 8.37
C LYS A 222 30.15 -44.79 8.40
N ILE A 223 30.26 -43.46 8.26
CA ILE A 223 31.55 -42.74 8.29
C ILE A 223 32.24 -42.90 9.66
N THR A 224 31.51 -42.71 10.75
CA THR A 224 32.07 -42.86 12.12
C THR A 224 32.44 -44.30 12.46
N ALA A 225 31.72 -45.30 11.94
CA ALA A 225 32.09 -46.70 12.12
C ALA A 225 33.40 -47.05 11.40
N ALA A 226 33.61 -46.51 10.18
CA ALA A 226 34.84 -46.71 9.42
C ALA A 226 36.03 -45.89 9.97
N GLU A 227 35.75 -44.69 10.49
CA GLU A 227 36.76 -43.69 10.89
C GLU A 227 36.61 -43.29 12.37
N ALA A 228 36.47 -44.26 13.27
CA ALA A 228 36.14 -44.03 14.67
C ALA A 228 37.11 -43.10 15.44
N HIS A 229 38.36 -42.98 14.97
CA HIS A 229 39.39 -42.12 15.56
C HIS A 229 39.57 -40.78 14.83
N ASN A 230 38.82 -40.54 13.75
CA ASN A 230 38.85 -39.28 13.01
C ASN A 230 37.90 -38.25 13.67
N PRO A 231 38.39 -37.13 14.22
CA PRO A 231 37.54 -36.11 14.82
C PRO A 231 36.49 -35.55 13.85
N ASP A 232 36.81 -35.44 12.56
CA ASP A 232 35.91 -34.88 11.54
C ASP A 232 34.71 -35.79 11.26
N ALA A 233 34.87 -37.11 11.36
CA ALA A 233 33.76 -38.06 11.27
C ALA A 233 32.72 -37.80 12.38
N TRP A 234 33.20 -37.57 13.61
CA TRP A 234 32.35 -37.22 14.74
C TRP A 234 31.75 -35.81 14.65
N VAL A 235 32.43 -34.86 14.00
CA VAL A 235 31.83 -33.55 13.66
C VAL A 235 30.66 -33.72 12.71
N ARG A 236 30.80 -34.55 11.66
CA ARG A 236 29.71 -34.84 10.70
C ARG A 236 28.51 -35.48 11.39
N MET A 237 28.75 -36.43 12.31
CA MET A 237 27.72 -37.01 13.16
C MET A 237 27.01 -35.97 14.03
N GLY A 238 27.78 -35.08 14.67
CA GLY A 238 27.19 -34.00 15.46
C GLY A 238 26.33 -33.06 14.61
N LEU A 239 26.80 -32.72 13.40
CA LEU A 239 26.08 -31.86 12.46
C LEU A 239 24.78 -32.49 11.95
N SER A 240 24.76 -33.79 11.61
CA SER A 240 23.55 -34.48 11.16
C SER A 240 22.49 -34.53 12.26
N HIS A 241 22.88 -34.92 13.48
CA HIS A 241 21.97 -34.91 14.62
C HIS A 241 21.45 -33.51 14.94
N LYS A 242 22.31 -32.48 14.88
CA LYS A 242 21.89 -31.10 15.12
C LYS A 242 20.87 -30.64 14.08
N ALA A 243 21.10 -30.95 12.80
CA ALA A 243 20.19 -30.61 11.72
C ALA A 243 18.85 -31.37 11.82
N ALA A 244 18.86 -32.58 12.36
CA ALA A 244 17.66 -33.37 12.68
C ALA A 244 16.93 -32.92 13.96
N GLY A 245 17.43 -31.91 14.70
CA GLY A 245 16.85 -31.46 15.97
C GLY A 245 17.22 -32.32 17.19
N ASN A 246 18.09 -33.31 17.02
CA ASN A 246 18.51 -34.23 18.09
C ASN A 246 19.70 -33.65 18.88
N TYR A 247 19.47 -32.55 19.60
CA TYR A 247 20.54 -31.75 20.23
C TYR A 247 21.38 -32.51 21.27
N SER A 248 20.78 -33.44 22.01
CA SER A 248 21.52 -34.26 22.99
C SER A 248 22.51 -35.21 22.30
N ALA A 249 22.10 -35.89 21.24
CA ALA A 249 22.97 -36.76 20.45
C ALA A 249 24.05 -35.96 19.71
N ALA A 250 23.68 -34.80 19.17
CA ALA A 250 24.63 -33.87 18.55
C ALA A 250 25.73 -33.44 19.52
N GLN A 251 25.34 -33.06 20.74
CA GLN A 251 26.27 -32.65 21.78
C GLN A 251 27.21 -33.80 22.20
N ALA A 252 26.70 -35.02 22.33
CA ALA A 252 27.51 -36.20 22.62
C ALA A 252 28.57 -36.46 21.53
N ALA A 253 28.19 -36.34 20.26
CA ALA A 253 29.12 -36.49 19.13
C ALA A 253 30.19 -35.39 19.11
N PHE A 254 29.82 -34.13 19.36
CA PHE A 254 30.82 -33.04 19.46
C PHE A 254 31.75 -33.19 20.66
N PHE A 255 31.26 -33.68 21.81
CA PHE A 255 32.13 -34.01 22.94
C PHE A 255 33.09 -35.15 22.59
N LYS A 256 32.64 -36.15 21.82
CA LYS A 256 33.53 -37.19 21.31
C LYS A 256 34.61 -36.62 20.39
N THR A 257 34.27 -35.66 19.52
CA THR A 257 35.28 -34.89 18.77
C THR A 257 36.31 -34.24 19.71
N LEU A 258 35.87 -33.59 20.79
CA LEU A 258 36.79 -32.94 21.74
C LEU A 258 37.62 -33.91 22.59
N GLN A 259 37.19 -35.17 22.73
CA GLN A 259 38.01 -36.23 23.32
C GLN A 259 39.15 -36.66 22.38
N LEU A 260 38.88 -36.70 21.06
CA LEU A 260 39.86 -37.10 20.04
C LEU A 260 40.80 -35.95 19.66
N ASP A 261 40.26 -34.73 19.53
CA ASP A 261 40.99 -33.50 19.29
C ASP A 261 40.47 -32.40 20.23
N SER A 262 41.22 -32.22 21.33
CA SER A 262 40.85 -31.24 22.34
C SER A 262 40.88 -29.79 21.84
N ASN A 263 41.55 -29.50 20.72
CA ASN A 263 41.67 -28.15 20.15
C ASN A 263 40.73 -27.92 18.96
N ASN A 264 39.76 -28.80 18.74
CA ASN A 264 38.79 -28.65 17.67
C ASN A 264 37.82 -27.49 17.95
N TYR A 265 38.19 -26.27 17.55
CA TYR A 265 37.39 -25.07 17.79
C TYR A 265 36.02 -25.12 17.09
N ARG A 266 35.90 -25.88 15.97
CA ARG A 266 34.62 -26.05 15.25
C ARG A 266 33.60 -26.81 16.10
N ALA A 267 34.02 -27.91 16.72
CA ALA A 267 33.18 -28.66 17.66
C ALA A 267 32.81 -27.80 18.88
N MET A 268 33.76 -27.02 19.42
CA MET A 268 33.47 -26.09 20.53
C MET A 268 32.40 -25.06 20.16
N ARG A 269 32.45 -24.49 18.94
CA ARG A 269 31.41 -23.57 18.46
C ARG A 269 30.05 -24.24 18.37
N HIS A 270 29.97 -25.47 17.88
CA HIS A 270 28.70 -26.18 17.79
C HIS A 270 28.13 -26.56 19.17
N ILE A 271 28.99 -26.91 20.13
CA ILE A 271 28.57 -27.09 21.53
C ILE A 271 28.05 -25.78 22.12
N ALA A 272 28.75 -24.66 21.88
CA ALA A 272 28.30 -23.36 22.35
C ALA A 272 26.95 -22.95 21.73
N ASP A 273 26.78 -23.14 20.42
CA ASP A 273 25.52 -22.91 19.69
C ASP A 273 24.35 -23.69 20.33
N ILE A 274 24.56 -24.97 20.67
CA ILE A 274 23.55 -25.78 21.38
C ILE A 274 23.24 -25.20 22.77
N TYR A 275 24.25 -24.76 23.53
CA TYR A 275 24.03 -24.16 24.84
C TYR A 275 23.29 -22.82 24.78
N ILE A 276 23.50 -22.03 23.73
CA ILE A 276 22.83 -20.75 23.48
C ILE A 276 21.36 -20.99 23.13
N GLU A 277 21.09 -21.84 22.14
CA GLU A 277 19.77 -21.94 21.52
C GLU A 277 18.83 -22.93 22.23
N HIS A 278 19.36 -24.00 22.82
CA HIS A 278 18.54 -25.12 23.29
C HIS A 278 18.65 -25.39 24.79
N SER A 279 19.86 -25.39 25.35
CA SER A 279 20.04 -25.65 26.79
C SER A 279 19.83 -24.40 27.64
N LEU A 280 19.89 -23.21 27.05
CA LEU A 280 19.78 -21.91 27.73
C LEU A 280 20.81 -21.76 28.87
N GLU A 281 22.04 -22.23 28.64
CA GLU A 281 23.15 -22.19 29.63
C GLU A 281 24.27 -21.24 29.17
N PRO A 282 24.11 -19.92 29.35
CA PRO A 282 25.00 -18.92 28.76
C PRO A 282 26.45 -19.00 29.26
N GLN A 283 26.67 -19.41 30.52
CA GLN A 283 28.02 -19.51 31.10
C GLN A 283 28.82 -20.67 30.46
N LYS A 284 28.17 -21.80 30.17
CA LYS A 284 28.81 -22.92 29.48
C LYS A 284 29.12 -22.52 28.04
N ALA A 285 28.17 -21.89 27.34
CA ALA A 285 28.41 -21.36 26.00
C ALA A 285 29.60 -20.41 25.95
N GLN A 286 29.70 -19.47 26.90
CA GLN A 286 30.80 -18.53 27.01
C GLN A 286 32.16 -19.24 27.16
N THR A 287 32.23 -20.26 28.01
CA THR A 287 33.47 -21.03 28.23
C THR A 287 33.97 -21.68 26.93
N PHE A 288 33.07 -22.29 26.15
CA PHE A 288 33.42 -22.90 24.87
C PHE A 288 33.79 -21.84 23.81
N LEU A 289 33.09 -20.71 23.76
CA LEU A 289 33.41 -19.60 22.84
C LEU A 289 34.73 -18.91 23.20
N ASP A 290 35.07 -18.78 24.47
CA ASP A 290 36.37 -18.27 24.91
C ASP A 290 37.52 -19.16 24.46
N ARG A 291 37.34 -20.47 24.58
CA ARG A 291 38.34 -21.42 24.08
C ARG A 291 38.41 -21.42 22.56
N ALA A 292 37.27 -21.43 21.86
CA ALA A 292 37.21 -21.43 20.40
C ALA A 292 37.86 -20.18 19.80
N THR A 293 37.55 -18.98 20.31
CA THR A 293 38.14 -17.72 19.83
C THR A 293 39.63 -17.61 20.15
N ARG A 294 40.11 -18.18 21.28
CA ARG A 294 41.56 -18.26 21.55
C ARG A 294 42.29 -19.13 20.53
N LEU A 295 41.67 -20.23 20.10
CA LEU A 295 42.25 -21.16 19.12
C LEU A 295 42.17 -20.64 17.69
N ASN A 296 41.09 -19.91 17.36
CA ASN A 296 40.93 -19.24 16.08
C ASN A 296 40.27 -17.85 16.24
N PRO A 297 41.07 -16.79 16.38
CA PRO A 297 40.57 -15.42 16.55
C PRO A 297 39.81 -14.88 15.33
N ASP A 298 40.13 -15.37 14.12
CA ASP A 298 39.57 -14.88 12.85
C ASP A 298 38.31 -15.66 12.42
N ASP A 299 37.71 -16.44 13.33
CA ASP A 299 36.49 -17.19 13.06
C ASP A 299 35.24 -16.27 13.16
N ALA A 300 34.77 -15.82 12.00
CA ALA A 300 33.54 -15.03 11.89
C ALA A 300 32.32 -15.71 12.54
N SER A 301 32.24 -17.05 12.50
CA SER A 301 31.14 -17.79 13.12
C SER A 301 31.24 -17.80 14.65
N ALA A 302 32.44 -17.81 15.22
CA ALA A 302 32.63 -17.65 16.67
C ALA A 302 32.15 -16.27 17.13
N HIS A 303 32.46 -15.23 16.36
CA HIS A 303 32.00 -13.87 16.63
C HIS A 303 30.48 -13.72 16.51
N LEU A 304 29.85 -14.33 15.50
CA LEU A 304 28.38 -14.37 15.39
C LEU A 304 27.74 -15.05 16.62
N LEU A 305 28.26 -16.20 17.04
CA LEU A 305 27.73 -16.92 18.20
C LEU A 305 27.90 -16.14 19.51
N ARG A 306 29.03 -15.44 19.70
CA ARG A 306 29.19 -14.51 20.82
C ARG A 306 28.14 -13.41 20.77
N ALA A 307 27.90 -12.82 19.62
CA ALA A 307 26.88 -11.78 19.50
C ALA A 307 25.49 -12.29 19.90
N ARG A 308 25.09 -13.48 19.43
CA ARG A 308 23.83 -14.13 19.85
C ARG A 308 23.77 -14.41 21.35
N LEU A 309 24.88 -14.87 21.94
CA LEU A 309 24.98 -15.06 23.38
C LEU A 309 24.75 -13.73 24.13
N PHE A 310 25.40 -12.64 23.71
CA PHE A 310 25.20 -11.31 24.30
C PHE A 310 23.78 -10.77 24.09
N MET A 311 23.15 -11.00 22.92
CA MET A 311 21.75 -10.66 22.69
C MET A 311 20.82 -11.38 23.69
N ARG A 312 21.04 -12.68 23.94
CA ARG A 312 20.27 -13.43 24.95
C ARG A 312 20.47 -12.91 26.38
N MET A 313 21.63 -12.31 26.66
CA MET A 313 21.92 -11.65 27.93
C MET A 313 21.42 -10.19 27.99
N GLY A 314 20.78 -9.68 26.92
CA GLY A 314 20.32 -8.29 26.84
C GLY A 314 21.44 -7.26 26.65
N GLN A 315 22.65 -7.70 26.28
CA GLN A 315 23.83 -6.87 26.13
C GLN A 315 24.05 -6.49 24.65
N SER A 316 23.18 -5.64 24.11
CA SER A 316 23.15 -5.34 22.67
C SER A 316 24.41 -4.62 22.15
N ALA A 317 25.08 -3.81 22.97
CA ALA A 317 26.30 -3.11 22.58
C ALA A 317 27.47 -4.09 22.33
N ASP A 318 27.66 -5.07 23.21
CA ASP A 318 28.67 -6.13 23.07
C ASP A 318 28.33 -7.02 21.86
N ALA A 319 27.06 -7.31 21.65
CA ALA A 319 26.59 -8.04 20.48
C ALA A 319 26.93 -7.31 19.17
N ALA A 320 26.66 -6.01 19.08
CA ALA A 320 27.01 -5.20 17.91
C ALA A 320 28.52 -5.15 17.68
N GLY A 321 29.33 -5.09 18.74
CA GLY A 321 30.79 -5.16 18.65
C GLY A 321 31.27 -6.46 18.01
N HIS A 322 30.74 -7.60 18.44
CA HIS A 322 31.08 -8.89 17.86
C HIS A 322 30.55 -9.07 16.43
N LEU A 323 29.36 -8.59 16.11
CA LEU A 323 28.84 -8.59 14.74
C LEU A 323 29.69 -7.70 13.82
N LYS A 324 30.17 -6.55 14.29
CA LYS A 324 31.13 -5.69 13.55
C LYS A 324 32.44 -6.43 13.23
N SER A 325 32.93 -7.29 14.13
CA SER A 325 34.08 -8.15 13.83
C SER A 325 33.72 -9.25 12.82
N ALA A 326 32.57 -9.90 12.97
CA ALA A 326 32.11 -10.94 12.05
C ALA A 326 31.96 -10.44 10.61
N VAL A 327 31.33 -9.26 10.40
CA VAL A 327 31.15 -8.67 9.05
C VAL A 327 32.47 -8.22 8.42
N LYS A 328 33.49 -7.88 9.23
CA LYS A 328 34.84 -7.55 8.73
C LYS A 328 35.58 -8.81 8.25
N LEU A 329 35.44 -9.91 8.98
CA LEU A 329 36.11 -11.17 8.68
C LEU A 329 35.48 -11.89 7.48
N ALA A 330 34.15 -11.96 7.43
CA ALA A 330 33.42 -12.65 6.37
C ALA A 330 32.14 -11.89 6.01
N PRO A 331 32.20 -10.81 5.21
CA PRO A 331 31.01 -10.03 4.87
C PRO A 331 29.98 -10.87 4.12
N SER A 332 28.77 -10.96 4.66
CA SER A 332 27.62 -11.62 4.01
C SER A 332 26.34 -10.82 4.26
N PRO A 333 25.33 -10.90 3.36
CA PRO A 333 24.04 -10.25 3.57
C PRO A 333 23.43 -10.59 4.93
N GLN A 334 23.51 -11.85 5.35
CA GLN A 334 22.99 -12.36 6.61
C GLN A 334 23.65 -11.67 7.82
N LEU A 335 24.99 -11.59 7.85
CA LEU A 335 25.69 -10.95 8.96
C LEU A 335 25.44 -9.43 9.03
N TRP A 336 25.29 -8.77 7.88
CA TRP A 336 24.92 -7.35 7.83
C TRP A 336 23.48 -7.12 8.32
N THR A 337 22.54 -8.01 8.02
CA THR A 337 21.17 -7.96 8.54
C THR A 337 21.13 -8.23 10.05
N GLU A 338 21.88 -9.21 10.55
CA GLU A 338 22.00 -9.47 12.00
C GLU A 338 22.56 -8.25 12.74
N LEU A 339 23.61 -7.61 12.20
CA LEU A 339 24.14 -6.35 12.74
C LEU A 339 23.07 -5.26 12.72
N GLY A 340 22.37 -5.09 11.61
CA GLY A 340 21.29 -4.11 11.47
C GLY A 340 20.17 -4.31 12.49
N ASN A 341 19.77 -5.57 12.75
CA ASN A 341 18.73 -5.91 13.73
C ASN A 341 19.16 -5.51 15.14
N VAL A 342 20.38 -5.86 15.56
CA VAL A 342 20.90 -5.47 16.88
C VAL A 342 20.96 -3.95 17.03
N GLN A 343 21.39 -3.25 15.97
CA GLN A 343 21.46 -1.79 15.98
C GLN A 343 20.07 -1.16 16.06
N ARG A 344 19.10 -1.67 15.29
CA ARG A 344 17.70 -1.24 15.33
C ARG A 344 17.13 -1.40 16.74
N ASP A 345 17.31 -2.58 17.34
CA ASP A 345 16.76 -2.90 18.67
C ASP A 345 17.44 -2.08 19.79
N SER A 346 18.68 -1.62 19.55
CA SER A 346 19.42 -0.71 20.44
C SER A 346 19.10 0.77 20.22
N GLY A 347 18.23 1.11 19.25
CA GLY A 347 17.90 2.48 18.87
C GLY A 347 18.91 3.19 17.95
N GLU A 348 19.99 2.51 17.54
CA GLU A 348 20.99 2.96 16.56
C GLU A 348 20.43 2.91 15.11
N THR A 349 19.36 3.66 14.87
CA THR A 349 18.54 3.55 13.66
C THR A 349 19.32 3.91 12.38
N THR A 350 20.23 4.89 12.46
CA THR A 350 21.01 5.35 11.30
C THR A 350 22.01 4.28 10.87
N GLU A 351 22.69 3.68 11.84
CA GLU A 351 23.64 2.59 11.63
C GLU A 351 22.94 1.33 11.14
N ALA A 352 21.75 1.02 11.70
CA ALA A 352 20.93 -0.09 11.25
C ALA A 352 20.58 0.03 9.75
N ILE A 353 20.12 1.21 9.31
CA ILE A 353 19.83 1.49 7.90
C ILE A 353 21.07 1.28 7.02
N ALA A 354 22.24 1.73 7.47
CA ALA A 354 23.49 1.53 6.73
C ALA A 354 23.84 0.03 6.61
N SER A 355 23.67 -0.74 7.68
CA SER A 355 23.88 -2.19 7.71
C SER A 355 22.93 -2.92 6.74
N PHE A 356 21.63 -2.63 6.77
CA PHE A 356 20.68 -3.24 5.83
C PHE A 356 20.95 -2.85 4.37
N ARG A 357 21.30 -1.59 4.10
CA ARG A 357 21.73 -1.16 2.75
C ARG A 357 22.98 -1.91 2.30
N ARG A 358 23.90 -2.23 3.22
CA ARG A 358 25.08 -3.04 2.90
C ARG A 358 24.70 -4.49 2.58
N ALA A 359 23.73 -5.08 3.27
CA ALA A 359 23.18 -6.38 2.93
C ALA A 359 22.59 -6.40 1.51
N ILE A 360 21.78 -5.38 1.15
CA ILE A 360 21.19 -5.22 -0.18
C ILE A 360 22.26 -5.00 -1.27
N GLN A 361 23.34 -4.28 -0.96
CA GLN A 361 24.45 -4.10 -1.90
C GLN A 361 25.17 -5.43 -2.20
N LEU A 362 25.32 -6.30 -1.20
CA LEU A 362 25.95 -7.61 -1.37
C LEU A 362 25.02 -8.58 -2.11
N ASN A 363 23.73 -8.54 -1.80
CA ASN A 363 22.72 -9.32 -2.50
C ASN A 363 21.47 -8.46 -2.76
N PRO A 364 21.31 -7.93 -3.97
CA PRO A 364 20.15 -7.12 -4.34
C PRO A 364 18.81 -7.84 -4.26
N ASN A 365 18.79 -9.17 -4.14
CA ASN A 365 17.58 -9.98 -4.01
C ASN A 365 17.31 -10.42 -2.57
N PHE A 366 17.98 -9.84 -1.57
CA PHE A 366 17.84 -10.25 -0.18
C PHE A 366 16.59 -9.62 0.47
N GLY A 367 15.44 -10.28 0.33
CA GLY A 367 14.13 -9.80 0.78
C GLY A 367 14.06 -9.37 2.24
N ASP A 368 14.74 -10.07 3.15
CA ASP A 368 14.73 -9.77 4.58
C ASP A 368 15.24 -8.35 4.89
N ALA A 369 16.30 -7.91 4.20
CA ALA A 369 16.83 -6.56 4.40
C ALA A 369 15.87 -5.47 3.90
N TYR A 370 15.12 -5.75 2.83
CA TYR A 370 14.08 -4.84 2.34
C TYR A 370 12.91 -4.74 3.31
N ALA A 371 12.46 -5.88 3.86
CA ALA A 371 11.40 -5.93 4.86
C ALA A 371 11.73 -5.07 6.09
N THR A 372 12.94 -5.24 6.67
CA THR A 372 13.33 -4.46 7.86
C THR A 372 13.51 -2.97 7.55
N LEU A 373 14.00 -2.61 6.36
CA LEU A 373 14.00 -1.21 5.94
C LEU A 373 12.57 -0.64 5.82
N GLY A 374 11.63 -1.45 5.31
CA GLY A 374 10.21 -1.10 5.27
C GLY A 374 9.66 -0.79 6.65
N GLU A 375 9.93 -1.64 7.63
CA GLU A 375 9.56 -1.45 9.04
C GLU A 375 10.14 -0.13 9.60
N ILE A 376 11.44 0.10 9.44
CA ILE A 376 12.12 1.30 9.96
C ILE A 376 11.53 2.57 9.34
N TYR A 377 11.36 2.59 8.01
CA TYR A 377 10.84 3.78 7.34
C TYR A 377 9.34 3.99 7.55
N SER A 378 8.56 2.96 7.83
CA SER A 378 7.12 3.08 8.09
C SER A 378 6.80 3.40 9.54
N ILE A 379 7.36 2.66 10.49
CA ILE A 379 7.01 2.74 11.91
C ILE A 379 7.86 3.79 12.63
N GLN A 380 9.19 3.69 12.50
CA GLN A 380 10.11 4.50 13.29
C GLN A 380 10.27 5.92 12.73
N LEU A 381 10.55 6.02 11.43
CA LEU A 381 10.83 7.31 10.78
C LEU A 381 9.60 7.93 10.11
N LYS A 382 8.54 7.15 9.86
CA LYS A 382 7.32 7.59 9.15
C LYS A 382 7.61 8.36 7.86
N ASN A 383 8.59 7.89 7.10
CA ASN A 383 9.05 8.50 5.87
C ASN A 383 8.46 7.78 4.65
N GLU A 384 7.22 8.14 4.32
CA GLU A 384 6.44 7.56 3.20
C GLU A 384 7.19 7.63 1.86
N LYS A 385 7.98 8.67 1.62
CA LYS A 385 8.72 8.83 0.37
C LYS A 385 9.79 7.75 0.21
N ILE A 386 10.68 7.62 1.20
CA ILE A 386 11.75 6.62 1.13
C ILE A 386 11.15 5.21 1.12
N PHE A 387 10.10 4.99 1.89
CA PHE A 387 9.34 3.75 1.87
C PHE A 387 8.81 3.45 0.46
N SER A 388 8.16 4.40 -0.22
CA SER A 388 7.67 4.22 -1.59
C SER A 388 8.79 3.99 -2.61
N ASP A 389 9.92 4.69 -2.48
CA ASP A 389 11.08 4.51 -3.35
C ASP A 389 11.63 3.07 -3.26
N ILE A 390 11.72 2.54 -2.03
CA ILE A 390 12.14 1.16 -1.77
C ILE A 390 11.09 0.17 -2.30
N ALA A 391 9.80 0.43 -2.09
CA ALA A 391 8.73 -0.41 -2.64
C ALA A 391 8.80 -0.51 -4.17
N HIS A 392 9.04 0.60 -4.87
CA HIS A 392 9.22 0.62 -6.31
C HIS A 392 10.48 -0.13 -6.74
N GLU A 393 11.58 0.02 -6.01
CA GLU A 393 12.80 -0.75 -6.24
C GLU A 393 12.55 -2.26 -6.11
N MET A 394 11.84 -2.69 -5.06
CA MET A 394 11.48 -4.09 -4.84
C MET A 394 10.64 -4.63 -6.00
N LEU A 395 9.62 -3.88 -6.43
CA LEU A 395 8.77 -4.27 -7.56
C LEU A 395 9.55 -4.37 -8.88
N ALA A 396 10.46 -3.44 -9.14
CA ALA A 396 11.28 -3.44 -10.35
C ALA A 396 12.27 -4.61 -10.40
N LYS A 397 12.83 -5.00 -9.24
CA LYS A 397 13.85 -6.04 -9.14
C LYS A 397 13.34 -7.46 -8.97
N ASN A 398 12.03 -7.65 -8.74
CA ASN A 398 11.44 -8.96 -8.50
C ASN A 398 12.13 -9.72 -7.34
N ILE A 399 12.17 -9.07 -6.19
CA ILE A 399 12.78 -9.57 -4.96
C ILE A 399 12.12 -10.89 -4.51
N SER A 400 12.93 -11.79 -3.98
CA SER A 400 12.51 -13.06 -3.39
C SER A 400 12.91 -13.09 -1.91
N PRO A 401 12.16 -13.75 -1.01
CA PRO A 401 10.91 -14.47 -1.26
C PRO A 401 9.69 -13.54 -1.45
N PRO A 402 8.59 -14.03 -2.05
CA PRO A 402 7.35 -13.27 -2.23
C PRO A 402 6.76 -12.72 -0.93
N SER A 403 6.99 -13.41 0.20
CA SER A 403 6.56 -12.96 1.54
C SER A 403 7.14 -11.60 1.94
N ALA A 404 8.29 -11.19 1.39
CA ALA A 404 8.84 -9.86 1.61
C ALA A 404 7.89 -8.76 1.09
N TYR A 405 7.17 -8.99 -0.01
CA TYR A 405 6.17 -8.05 -0.51
C TYR A 405 4.93 -7.98 0.38
N SER A 406 4.47 -9.12 0.92
CA SER A 406 3.33 -9.19 1.84
C SER A 406 3.60 -8.39 3.11
N LEU A 407 4.78 -8.55 3.70
CA LEU A 407 5.19 -7.80 4.88
C LEU A 407 5.35 -6.30 4.57
N TYR A 408 5.92 -5.95 3.42
CA TYR A 408 6.00 -4.55 2.98
C TYR A 408 4.61 -3.94 2.74
N ALA A 409 3.65 -4.72 2.24
CA ALA A 409 2.28 -4.26 2.04
C ALA A 409 1.54 -3.98 3.35
N GLN A 410 1.84 -4.74 4.42
CA GLN A 410 1.32 -4.47 5.75
C GLN A 410 1.78 -3.09 6.24
N PHE A 411 3.08 -2.79 6.14
CA PHE A 411 3.62 -1.47 6.47
C PHE A 411 3.02 -0.35 5.61
N ALA A 412 2.79 -0.61 4.31
CA ALA A 412 2.11 0.34 3.43
C ALA A 412 0.67 0.61 3.89
N SER A 413 -0.02 -0.40 4.41
CA SER A 413 -1.37 -0.27 4.95
C SER A 413 -1.38 0.56 6.25
N GLU A 414 -0.39 0.37 7.12
CA GLU A 414 -0.21 1.17 8.36
C GLU A 414 0.09 2.65 8.05
N LEU A 415 0.85 2.91 6.98
CA LEU A 415 1.08 4.25 6.45
C LEU A 415 -0.14 4.84 5.70
N ASN A 416 -1.27 4.13 5.64
CA ASN A 416 -2.46 4.55 4.91
C ASN A 416 -2.20 4.78 3.41
N MET A 417 -1.37 3.91 2.81
CA MET A 417 -1.03 3.87 1.38
C MET A 417 -1.65 2.62 0.70
N PRO A 418 -3.00 2.52 0.60
CA PRO A 418 -3.68 1.29 0.18
C PRO A 418 -3.36 0.87 -1.26
N ASP A 419 -3.10 1.82 -2.15
CA ASP A 419 -2.76 1.50 -3.55
C ASP A 419 -1.35 0.91 -3.68
N MET A 420 -0.42 1.32 -2.80
CA MET A 420 0.91 0.71 -2.75
C MET A 420 0.84 -0.68 -2.14
N ALA A 421 0.10 -0.83 -1.03
CA ALA A 421 -0.16 -2.12 -0.41
C ALA A 421 -0.74 -3.13 -1.41
N GLN A 422 -1.75 -2.72 -2.18
CA GLN A 422 -2.34 -3.57 -3.21
C GLN A 422 -1.34 -3.99 -4.28
N LYS A 423 -0.55 -3.05 -4.84
CA LYS A 423 0.47 -3.39 -5.85
C LYS A 423 1.50 -4.41 -5.34
N LEU A 424 1.90 -4.29 -4.09
CA LEU A 424 2.83 -5.21 -3.44
C LEU A 424 2.19 -6.59 -3.25
N LEU A 425 0.96 -6.66 -2.77
CA LEU A 425 0.24 -7.93 -2.60
C LEU A 425 -0.09 -8.59 -3.93
N ASP A 426 -0.46 -7.83 -4.96
CA ASP A 426 -0.68 -8.34 -6.31
C ASP A 426 0.62 -8.96 -6.86
N ARG A 427 1.78 -8.35 -6.58
CA ARG A 427 3.08 -8.94 -6.96
C ARG A 427 3.38 -10.21 -6.17
N ALA A 428 3.14 -10.19 -4.86
CA ALA A 428 3.32 -11.36 -3.99
C ALA A 428 2.49 -12.55 -4.49
N HIS A 429 1.20 -12.29 -4.78
CA HIS A 429 0.25 -13.29 -5.26
C HIS A 429 0.56 -13.77 -6.67
N TYR A 430 1.05 -12.89 -7.55
CA TYR A 430 1.52 -13.32 -8.88
C TYR A 430 2.69 -14.29 -8.80
N LEU A 431 3.64 -14.05 -7.88
CA LEU A 431 4.83 -14.89 -7.72
C LEU A 431 4.53 -16.21 -7.01
N ALA A 432 3.59 -16.20 -6.06
CA ALA A 432 3.20 -17.38 -5.31
C ALA A 432 1.69 -17.37 -5.02
N PRO A 433 0.84 -17.77 -6.00
CA PRO A 433 -0.62 -17.67 -5.87
C PRO A 433 -1.20 -18.65 -4.85
N GLU A 434 -0.52 -19.77 -4.61
CA GLU A 434 -0.92 -20.81 -3.66
C GLU A 434 -0.27 -20.65 -2.28
N ASP A 435 0.55 -19.62 -2.08
CA ASP A 435 1.20 -19.38 -0.79
C ASP A 435 0.13 -18.97 0.26
N PRO A 436 0.03 -19.72 1.38
CA PRO A 436 -0.99 -19.47 2.39
C PRO A 436 -0.79 -18.13 3.10
N GLU A 437 0.45 -17.65 3.28
CA GLU A 437 0.71 -16.36 3.93
C GLU A 437 0.36 -15.18 3.03
N VAL A 438 0.64 -15.29 1.74
CA VAL A 438 0.24 -14.28 0.75
C VAL A 438 -1.28 -14.15 0.69
N ASN A 439 -2.00 -15.28 0.65
CA ASN A 439 -3.46 -15.28 0.66
C ASN A 439 -4.03 -14.78 2.00
N LEU A 440 -3.39 -15.09 3.13
CA LEU A 440 -3.78 -14.53 4.43
C LEU A 440 -3.63 -13.00 4.46
N ALA A 441 -2.52 -12.47 3.94
CA ALA A 441 -2.26 -11.03 3.85
C ALA A 441 -3.27 -10.33 2.92
N MET A 442 -3.57 -10.93 1.76
CA MET A 442 -4.61 -10.45 0.85
C MET A 442 -5.98 -10.45 1.49
N GLY A 443 -6.37 -11.53 2.17
CA GLY A 443 -7.65 -11.61 2.89
C GLY A 443 -7.80 -10.50 3.91
N SER A 444 -6.75 -10.27 4.69
CA SER A 444 -6.71 -9.23 5.73
C SER A 444 -6.73 -7.82 5.16
N PHE A 445 -6.01 -7.59 4.05
CA PHE A 445 -6.04 -6.32 3.33
C PHE A 445 -7.44 -6.02 2.80
N TYR A 446 -8.09 -6.98 2.14
CA TYR A 446 -9.43 -6.78 1.61
C TYR A 446 -10.47 -6.57 2.71
N LEU A 447 -10.40 -7.31 3.82
CA LEU A 447 -11.34 -7.15 4.93
C LEU A 447 -11.17 -5.79 5.65
N ASN A 448 -9.93 -5.46 6.02
CA ASN A 448 -9.66 -4.36 6.95
C ASN A 448 -9.42 -3.02 6.26
N ILE A 449 -8.89 -3.02 5.03
CA ILE A 449 -8.49 -1.80 4.32
C ILE A 449 -9.42 -1.47 3.16
N ARG A 450 -9.82 -2.47 2.37
CA ARG A 450 -10.74 -2.28 1.23
C ARG A 450 -12.20 -2.53 1.59
N HIS A 451 -12.48 -3.09 2.76
CA HIS A 451 -13.82 -3.49 3.22
C HIS A 451 -14.59 -4.38 2.22
N ASP A 452 -13.87 -5.20 1.46
CA ASP A 452 -14.40 -6.15 0.49
C ASP A 452 -14.40 -7.56 1.11
N ALA A 453 -15.43 -7.84 1.91
CA ALA A 453 -15.58 -9.10 2.62
C ALA A 453 -15.68 -10.32 1.66
N ASP A 454 -16.19 -10.12 0.44
CA ASP A 454 -16.28 -11.17 -0.57
C ASP A 454 -14.91 -11.59 -1.11
N LYS A 455 -14.06 -10.63 -1.47
CA LYS A 455 -12.67 -10.95 -1.86
C LYS A 455 -11.89 -11.48 -0.67
N ALA A 456 -12.08 -10.90 0.52
CA ALA A 456 -11.45 -11.38 1.73
C ALA A 456 -11.75 -12.86 1.99
N ARG A 457 -13.03 -13.24 1.93
CA ARG A 457 -13.50 -14.63 2.07
C ARG A 457 -12.82 -15.58 1.08
N ARG A 458 -12.68 -15.19 -0.19
CA ARG A 458 -12.01 -16.03 -1.21
C ARG A 458 -10.55 -16.27 -0.85
N HIS A 459 -9.82 -15.23 -0.46
CA HIS A 459 -8.43 -15.34 -0.07
C HIS A 459 -8.23 -16.13 1.23
N TYR A 460 -9.08 -15.95 2.24
CA TYR A 460 -9.02 -16.78 3.45
C TYR A 460 -9.30 -18.25 3.17
N ARG A 461 -10.25 -18.57 2.28
CA ARG A 461 -10.48 -19.97 1.86
C ARG A 461 -9.30 -20.55 1.09
N ALA A 462 -8.66 -19.77 0.22
CA ALA A 462 -7.44 -20.20 -0.47
C ALA A 462 -6.29 -20.48 0.52
N ALA A 463 -6.11 -19.61 1.53
CA ALA A 463 -5.13 -19.84 2.59
C ALA A 463 -5.40 -21.12 3.40
N LEU A 464 -6.67 -21.41 3.71
CA LEU A 464 -7.08 -22.63 4.42
C LEU A 464 -6.96 -23.91 3.57
N ALA A 465 -7.10 -23.80 2.25
CA ALA A 465 -6.89 -24.95 1.36
C ALA A 465 -5.43 -25.43 1.40
N ALA A 466 -4.48 -24.49 1.51
CA ALA A 466 -3.05 -24.80 1.62
C ALA A 466 -2.60 -25.10 3.06
N ASN A 467 -3.19 -24.43 4.07
CA ASN A 467 -2.91 -24.64 5.48
C ASN A 467 -4.22 -24.70 6.31
N PRO A 468 -4.84 -25.89 6.43
CA PRO A 468 -6.12 -26.06 7.13
C PRO A 468 -6.08 -25.71 8.63
N GLU A 469 -4.92 -25.72 9.26
CA GLU A 469 -4.77 -25.45 10.71
C GLU A 469 -4.54 -23.96 11.03
N SER A 470 -4.52 -23.08 10.02
CA SER A 470 -4.29 -21.65 10.21
C SER A 470 -5.41 -20.97 11.01
N LYS A 471 -5.16 -20.73 12.30
CA LYS A 471 -6.09 -20.00 13.20
C LYS A 471 -6.42 -18.60 12.69
N ALA A 472 -5.42 -17.91 12.13
CA ALA A 472 -5.59 -16.57 11.58
C ALA A 472 -6.54 -16.57 10.37
N ALA A 473 -6.43 -17.57 9.48
CA ALA A 473 -7.30 -17.68 8.32
C ALA A 473 -8.74 -18.07 8.72
N HIS A 474 -8.90 -18.97 9.70
CA HIS A 474 -10.22 -19.29 10.27
C HIS A 474 -10.89 -18.06 10.90
N GLY A 475 -10.16 -17.31 11.74
CA GLY A 475 -10.68 -16.10 12.36
C GLY A 475 -11.03 -15.02 11.34
N GLY A 476 -10.18 -14.80 10.34
CA GLY A 476 -10.44 -13.85 9.25
C GLY A 476 -11.62 -14.26 8.37
N LEU A 477 -11.78 -15.55 8.09
CA LEU A 477 -12.93 -16.08 7.35
C LEU A 477 -14.22 -15.88 8.13
N LEU A 478 -14.24 -16.20 9.43
CA LEU A 478 -15.40 -15.98 10.29
C LEU A 478 -15.80 -14.50 10.29
N LEU A 479 -14.84 -13.59 10.49
CA LEU A 479 -15.11 -12.15 10.46
C LEU A 479 -15.62 -11.69 9.10
N ALA A 480 -15.09 -12.22 8.00
CA ALA A 480 -15.56 -11.91 6.66
C ALA A 480 -17.00 -12.44 6.43
N GLU A 481 -17.32 -13.64 6.91
CA GLU A 481 -18.66 -14.23 6.83
C GLU A 481 -19.66 -13.49 7.75
N GLU A 482 -19.26 -13.13 8.98
CA GLU A 482 -20.05 -12.26 9.86
C GLU A 482 -20.27 -10.89 9.22
N TYR A 483 -19.28 -10.29 8.56
CA TYR A 483 -19.48 -9.04 7.82
C TYR A 483 -20.49 -9.18 6.67
N LEU A 484 -20.51 -10.34 6.01
CA LEU A 484 -21.47 -10.66 4.96
C LEU A 484 -22.87 -10.93 5.55
N ASP A 485 -22.95 -11.52 6.74
CA ASP A 485 -24.19 -11.85 7.45
C ASP A 485 -24.78 -10.65 8.21
N MET A 486 -23.94 -9.75 8.72
CA MET A 486 -24.30 -8.48 9.36
C MET A 486 -24.81 -7.44 8.36
N LYS A 487 -24.71 -7.69 7.04
CA LYS A 487 -25.52 -6.96 6.07
C LYS A 487 -26.98 -7.32 6.35
N PRO A 488 -27.79 -6.43 6.96
CA PRO A 488 -29.21 -6.70 7.14
C PRO A 488 -29.79 -6.72 5.74
N SER A 489 -30.19 -7.91 5.27
CA SER A 489 -30.94 -8.14 4.04
C SER A 489 -30.68 -7.07 2.98
N SER A 490 -29.61 -7.24 2.19
CA SER A 490 -29.67 -6.70 0.84
C SER A 490 -31.04 -7.10 0.29
N ILE A 491 -31.84 -6.12 -0.13
CA ILE A 491 -33.07 -6.45 -0.82
C ILE A 491 -32.59 -7.15 -2.10
N VAL A 492 -32.64 -8.48 -2.08
CA VAL A 492 -32.53 -9.29 -3.28
C VAL A 492 -33.82 -9.04 -4.05
N LEU A 493 -33.84 -7.94 -4.82
CA LEU A 493 -34.76 -7.84 -5.94
C LEU A 493 -34.17 -8.76 -7.00
N GLY A 494 -34.78 -9.93 -7.16
CA GLY A 494 -34.33 -10.94 -8.09
C GLY A 494 -34.11 -10.36 -9.49
N GLY A 495 -32.92 -10.61 -10.04
CA GLY A 495 -32.61 -10.38 -11.45
C GLY A 495 -31.50 -9.38 -11.72
N ALA A 496 -30.30 -9.90 -11.98
CA ALA A 496 -29.23 -9.31 -12.79
C ALA A 496 -28.61 -7.96 -12.33
N GLY A 497 -27.82 -8.03 -11.27
CA GLY A 497 -26.48 -7.41 -11.17
C GLY A 497 -26.42 -5.89 -11.16
N HIS A 498 -26.50 -5.30 -9.96
CA HIS A 498 -25.59 -4.33 -9.32
C HIS A 498 -26.26 -3.96 -7.98
N ASP A 499 -25.67 -4.36 -6.86
CA ASP A 499 -26.23 -4.08 -5.53
C ASP A 499 -26.04 -2.60 -5.18
N VAL A 500 -27.11 -1.91 -4.75
CA VAL A 500 -27.00 -0.56 -4.17
C VAL A 500 -26.53 -0.69 -2.72
N PRO A 501 -25.47 0.01 -2.27
CA PRO A 501 -25.07 0.03 -0.87
C PRO A 501 -26.25 0.43 0.04
N VAL A 502 -26.41 -0.29 1.16
CA VAL A 502 -27.54 -0.08 2.10
C VAL A 502 -27.58 1.36 2.59
N MET A 503 -26.44 1.93 2.96
CA MET A 503 -26.32 3.33 3.39
C MET A 503 -26.80 4.32 2.32
N LEU A 504 -26.44 4.09 1.05
CA LEU A 504 -26.88 4.92 -0.07
C LEU A 504 -28.40 4.82 -0.26
N ALA A 505 -28.96 3.61 -0.17
CA ALA A 505 -30.41 3.39 -0.24
C ALA A 505 -31.16 4.05 0.93
N GLU A 506 -30.63 3.93 2.16
CA GLU A 506 -31.17 4.58 3.36
C GLU A 506 -31.12 6.10 3.25
N ASN A 507 -30.01 6.67 2.78
CA ASN A 507 -29.88 8.10 2.58
C ASN A 507 -30.85 8.61 1.51
N TYR A 508 -31.04 7.89 0.40
CA TYR A 508 -32.08 8.22 -0.58
C TYR A 508 -33.49 8.21 0.03
N ARG A 509 -33.82 7.20 0.84
CA ARG A 509 -35.11 7.13 1.55
C ARG A 509 -35.27 8.25 2.56
N GLU A 510 -34.23 8.60 3.31
CA GLU A 510 -34.30 9.69 4.29
C GLU A 510 -34.43 11.06 3.61
N ILE A 511 -33.71 11.29 2.50
CA ILE A 511 -33.92 12.46 1.66
C ILE A 511 -35.38 12.54 1.22
N LYS A 512 -35.96 11.44 0.73
CA LYS A 512 -37.38 11.41 0.36
C LYS A 512 -38.30 11.76 1.54
N ARG A 513 -38.07 11.17 2.71
CA ARG A 513 -38.85 11.50 3.93
C ARG A 513 -38.76 12.99 4.29
N ILE A 514 -37.56 13.58 4.26
CA ILE A 514 -37.35 15.01 4.50
C ILE A 514 -38.15 15.84 3.49
N LEU A 515 -38.01 15.53 2.20
CA LEU A 515 -38.66 16.28 1.13
C LEU A 515 -40.19 16.19 1.22
N ASP A 516 -40.75 15.04 1.60
CA ASP A 516 -42.20 14.87 1.80
C ASP A 516 -42.74 15.76 2.92
N ARG A 517 -41.99 15.89 4.03
CA ARG A 517 -42.37 16.80 5.13
C ARG A 517 -42.48 18.26 4.66
N HIS A 518 -41.65 18.63 3.69
CA HIS A 518 -41.65 19.97 3.10
C HIS A 518 -42.51 20.09 1.83
N ARG A 519 -43.20 19.02 1.41
CA ARG A 519 -43.99 18.94 0.17
C ARG A 519 -43.18 19.26 -1.09
N ILE A 520 -41.94 18.77 -1.14
CA ILE A 520 -41.00 18.98 -2.24
C ILE A 520 -40.91 17.69 -3.08
N GLN A 521 -41.02 17.81 -4.40
CA GLN A 521 -40.95 16.65 -5.29
C GLN A 521 -39.51 16.16 -5.47
N LEU A 522 -39.28 14.86 -5.22
CA LEU A 522 -38.00 14.20 -5.50
C LEU A 522 -37.96 13.66 -6.93
N LEU A 523 -36.94 14.06 -7.68
CA LEU A 523 -36.52 13.45 -8.94
C LEU A 523 -35.20 12.70 -8.70
N ALA A 524 -35.26 11.38 -8.67
CA ALA A 524 -34.08 10.52 -8.47
C ALA A 524 -33.41 10.25 -9.82
N MET A 525 -32.15 10.61 -9.97
CA MET A 525 -31.42 10.51 -11.22
C MET A 525 -30.42 9.35 -11.20
N GLN A 526 -30.48 8.51 -12.22
CA GLN A 526 -29.55 7.41 -12.47
C GLN A 526 -28.16 7.97 -12.80
N TYR A 527 -27.12 7.51 -12.12
CA TYR A 527 -25.74 7.85 -12.49
C TYR A 527 -25.43 7.32 -13.91
N PRO A 528 -24.65 8.03 -14.76
CA PRO A 528 -24.32 7.52 -16.10
C PRO A 528 -23.69 6.13 -16.06
N MET A 529 -23.96 5.32 -17.09
CA MET A 529 -23.51 3.91 -17.24
C MET A 529 -24.08 2.91 -16.23
N MET A 530 -24.72 3.35 -15.13
CA MET A 530 -25.39 2.44 -14.18
C MET A 530 -26.72 1.92 -14.72
N LYS A 531 -27.27 0.86 -14.12
CA LYS A 531 -28.61 0.32 -14.40
C LYS A 531 -29.71 1.06 -13.63
N MET A 532 -30.91 1.16 -14.21
CA MET A 532 -32.02 1.95 -13.63
C MET A 532 -32.75 1.16 -12.55
N GLU A 533 -32.76 -0.16 -12.70
CA GLU A 533 -33.42 -1.13 -11.82
C GLU A 533 -32.92 -0.98 -10.38
N ALA A 534 -31.61 -0.78 -10.22
CA ALA A 534 -30.96 -0.55 -8.94
C ALA A 534 -31.52 0.69 -8.22
N LEU A 535 -31.65 1.83 -8.91
CA LEU A 535 -32.18 3.07 -8.34
C LEU A 535 -33.68 2.97 -8.04
N LYS A 536 -34.45 2.34 -8.93
CA LYS A 536 -35.89 2.10 -8.71
C LYS A 536 -36.13 1.22 -7.49
N GLY A 537 -35.31 0.17 -7.32
CA GLY A 537 -35.40 -0.76 -6.21
C GLY A 537 -35.18 -0.15 -4.81
N ILE A 538 -34.70 1.09 -4.73
CA ILE A 538 -34.55 1.80 -3.45
C ILE A 538 -35.92 2.19 -2.87
N PHE A 539 -36.89 2.53 -3.72
CA PHE A 539 -38.16 3.12 -3.32
C PHE A 539 -39.34 2.17 -3.57
N ASP A 540 -40.37 2.29 -2.75
CA ASP A 540 -41.63 1.58 -2.97
C ASP A 540 -42.33 2.09 -4.25
N GLU A 541 -43.14 1.24 -4.89
CA GLU A 541 -43.86 1.55 -6.14
C GLU A 541 -44.73 2.82 -6.02
N ASN A 542 -45.28 3.09 -4.83
CA ASN A 542 -46.13 4.25 -4.55
C ASN A 542 -45.38 5.43 -3.89
N SER A 543 -44.05 5.44 -3.94
CA SER A 543 -43.23 6.49 -3.32
C SER A 543 -43.46 7.89 -3.92
N GLY A 544 -44.04 7.98 -5.12
CA GLY A 544 -44.21 9.24 -5.84
C GLY A 544 -42.89 9.85 -6.33
N VAL A 545 -41.79 9.08 -6.29
CA VAL A 545 -40.49 9.50 -6.83
C VAL A 545 -40.51 9.44 -8.35
N ILE A 546 -39.96 10.46 -9.00
CA ILE A 546 -39.85 10.51 -10.46
C ILE A 546 -38.42 10.15 -10.84
N PHE A 547 -38.25 9.13 -11.69
CA PHE A 547 -36.93 8.62 -12.06
C PHE A 547 -36.43 9.25 -13.35
N ILE A 548 -35.20 9.77 -13.33
CA ILE A 548 -34.52 10.29 -14.51
C ILE A 548 -33.54 9.23 -15.02
N SER A 549 -33.79 8.68 -16.21
CA SER A 549 -32.90 7.70 -16.83
C SER A 549 -31.82 8.34 -17.67
N ASN A 550 -30.60 7.85 -17.48
CA ASN A 550 -29.42 8.09 -18.31
C ASN A 550 -28.98 6.81 -19.04
N GLY A 551 -29.88 5.84 -19.23
CA GLY A 551 -29.55 4.50 -19.76
C GLY A 551 -29.00 4.46 -21.19
N ASN A 552 -29.19 5.53 -21.97
CA ASN A 552 -28.62 5.65 -23.32
C ASN A 552 -27.09 5.88 -23.33
N PHE A 553 -26.48 6.18 -22.18
CA PHE A 553 -25.03 6.41 -22.10
C PHE A 553 -24.22 5.20 -22.55
N ALA A 554 -24.60 3.97 -22.16
CA ALA A 554 -23.86 2.77 -22.52
C ALA A 554 -23.82 2.56 -24.04
N GLU A 555 -24.96 2.70 -24.71
CA GLU A 555 -25.09 2.59 -26.16
C GLU A 555 -24.31 3.71 -26.89
N LEU A 556 -24.43 4.96 -26.40
CA LEU A 556 -23.75 6.11 -27.00
C LEU A 556 -22.24 6.04 -26.85
N VAL A 557 -21.75 5.59 -25.69
CA VAL A 557 -20.31 5.37 -25.43
C VAL A 557 -19.79 4.24 -26.30
N GLN A 558 -20.55 3.16 -26.46
CA GLN A 558 -20.18 2.07 -27.37
C GLN A 558 -20.10 2.54 -28.82
N ALA A 559 -21.02 3.41 -29.25
CA ALA A 559 -21.08 3.91 -30.62
C ALA A 559 -20.04 4.99 -30.94
N ASN A 560 -19.78 5.93 -30.01
CA ASN A 560 -19.01 7.15 -30.29
C ASN A 560 -17.73 7.30 -29.44
N GLY A 561 -17.43 6.34 -28.57
CA GLY A 561 -16.24 6.30 -27.73
C GLY A 561 -16.41 7.03 -26.39
N TYR A 562 -15.73 6.51 -25.35
CA TYR A 562 -15.80 7.00 -23.98
C TYR A 562 -15.38 8.47 -23.81
N ALA A 563 -14.26 8.86 -24.42
CA ALA A 563 -13.69 10.20 -24.31
C ALA A 563 -14.59 11.32 -24.87
N ARG A 564 -15.61 10.98 -25.66
CA ARG A 564 -16.60 11.93 -26.14
C ARG A 564 -17.51 12.42 -25.02
N TYR A 565 -17.92 11.51 -24.13
CA TYR A 565 -18.90 11.77 -23.07
C TYR A 565 -18.27 11.94 -21.69
N PHE A 566 -17.01 11.54 -21.51
CA PHE A 566 -16.29 11.59 -20.24
C PHE A 566 -14.89 12.20 -20.38
N ASN A 567 -14.47 12.98 -19.38
CA ASN A 567 -13.14 13.57 -19.29
C ASN A 567 -12.14 12.66 -18.55
N ASP A 568 -12.63 11.76 -17.70
CA ASP A 568 -11.82 10.81 -16.93
C ASP A 568 -12.60 9.53 -16.58
N MET A 569 -11.89 8.56 -15.98
CA MET A 569 -12.42 7.31 -15.46
C MET A 569 -11.85 7.10 -14.06
N PHE A 570 -12.70 7.07 -13.03
CA PHE A 570 -12.24 6.92 -11.64
C PHE A 570 -12.64 5.60 -10.99
N ALA A 571 -13.60 4.84 -11.55
CA ALA A 571 -13.99 3.52 -11.03
C ALA A 571 -14.70 2.62 -12.07
N GLY A 572 -14.18 2.53 -13.30
CA GLY A 572 -14.75 1.67 -14.36
C GLY A 572 -16.05 2.20 -14.95
N GLU A 573 -17.14 2.17 -14.18
CA GLU A 573 -18.49 2.66 -14.53
C GLU A 573 -18.70 4.14 -14.18
N TYR A 574 -17.74 4.76 -13.49
CA TYR A 574 -17.81 6.15 -13.03
C TYR A 574 -16.74 7.05 -13.66
N GLY A 575 -17.12 8.28 -14.02
CA GLY A 575 -16.26 9.31 -14.62
C GLY A 575 -16.93 10.68 -14.68
N HIS A 576 -16.16 11.77 -14.71
CA HIS A 576 -16.70 13.13 -14.90
C HIS A 576 -17.12 13.34 -16.36
N CYS A 577 -18.36 13.75 -16.60
CA CYS A 577 -18.83 14.01 -17.96
C CYS A 577 -18.08 15.16 -18.66
N SER A 578 -17.88 15.00 -19.96
CA SER A 578 -17.57 16.10 -20.87
C SER A 578 -18.74 17.08 -20.95
N ARG A 579 -18.59 18.19 -21.71
CA ARG A 579 -19.72 19.11 -21.95
C ARG A 579 -20.88 18.41 -22.66
N GLU A 580 -20.60 17.53 -23.63
CA GLU A 580 -21.62 16.79 -24.37
C GLU A 580 -22.35 15.78 -23.46
N GLY A 581 -21.62 15.07 -22.61
CA GLY A 581 -22.22 14.19 -21.60
C GLY A 581 -23.11 14.95 -20.61
N ASN A 582 -22.65 16.10 -20.11
CA ASN A 582 -23.45 16.95 -19.22
C ASN A 582 -24.71 17.51 -19.91
N GLN A 583 -24.64 17.83 -21.20
CA GLN A 583 -25.81 18.26 -21.97
C GLN A 583 -26.86 17.15 -22.04
N LEU A 584 -26.44 15.91 -22.27
CA LEU A 584 -27.36 14.78 -22.34
C LEU A 584 -28.08 14.54 -20.99
N ILE A 585 -27.35 14.64 -19.88
CA ILE A 585 -27.92 14.56 -18.53
C ILE A 585 -28.94 15.70 -18.31
N ALA A 586 -28.58 16.92 -18.70
CA ALA A 586 -29.47 18.07 -18.60
C ALA A 586 -30.76 17.89 -19.42
N ASP A 587 -30.67 17.34 -20.63
CA ASP A 587 -31.82 17.08 -21.48
C ASP A 587 -32.74 15.99 -20.91
N ASN A 588 -32.16 14.92 -20.34
CA ASN A 588 -32.91 13.88 -19.62
C ASN A 588 -33.65 14.47 -18.40
N ALA A 589 -32.96 15.31 -17.62
CA ALA A 589 -33.55 15.98 -16.46
C ALA A 589 -34.66 16.95 -16.85
N ALA A 590 -34.45 17.76 -17.89
CA ALA A 590 -35.45 18.71 -18.38
C ALA A 590 -36.72 18.00 -18.84
N ARG A 591 -36.60 16.90 -19.61
CA ARG A 591 -37.76 16.07 -20.01
C ARG A 591 -38.55 15.57 -18.80
N ALA A 592 -37.85 15.08 -17.78
CA ALA A 592 -38.50 14.61 -16.56
C ALA A 592 -39.23 15.73 -15.82
N ILE A 593 -38.59 16.89 -15.61
CA ILE A 593 -39.24 18.07 -15.00
C ILE A 593 -40.48 18.48 -15.78
N ILE A 594 -40.37 18.61 -17.11
CA ILE A 594 -41.49 19.04 -17.95
C ILE A 594 -42.67 18.07 -17.83
N SER A 595 -42.40 16.76 -17.75
CA SER A 595 -43.43 15.75 -17.57
C SER A 595 -44.19 15.87 -16.23
N THR A 596 -43.58 16.49 -15.21
CA THR A 596 -44.23 16.71 -13.91
C THR A 596 -45.16 17.92 -13.90
N LEU A 597 -45.09 18.76 -14.93
CA LEU A 597 -45.89 19.98 -15.05
C LEU A 597 -47.18 19.64 -15.79
N SER A 598 -48.31 20.18 -15.33
CA SER A 598 -49.60 19.89 -15.96
C SER A 598 -49.62 20.36 -17.43
N PRO A 599 -50.36 19.70 -18.34
CA PRO A 599 -50.51 20.15 -19.73
C PRO A 599 -51.06 21.59 -19.85
N ALA A 600 -51.75 22.09 -18.83
CA ALA A 600 -52.23 23.48 -18.77
C ALA A 600 -51.10 24.49 -18.49
N SER A 601 -50.06 24.08 -17.77
CA SER A 601 -48.88 24.90 -17.43
C SER A 601 -47.96 25.12 -18.64
N CYS A 602 -47.82 24.12 -19.52
CA CYS A 602 -47.08 24.26 -20.80
C CYS A 602 -47.90 24.93 -21.92
N LYS A 603 -49.21 25.12 -21.73
CA LYS A 603 -50.11 25.74 -22.73
C LYS A 603 -50.21 27.27 -22.64
N LEU A 604 -49.42 27.92 -21.81
CA LEU A 604 -49.21 29.36 -21.92
C LEU A 604 -48.26 29.66 -23.09
N ARG A 605 -48.92 29.76 -24.25
CA ARG A 605 -48.48 30.23 -25.58
C ARG A 605 -47.80 29.19 -26.47
N ARG A 606 -48.64 28.58 -27.32
CA ARG A 606 -48.31 28.33 -28.73
C ARG A 606 -47.77 29.60 -29.38
#